data_AF-E8U7P1-F1
#
_entry.id   AF-E8U7P1-F1
#
_cell.length_a   1.000
_cell.length_b   1.000
_cell.length_c   1.000
_cell.angle_alpha   90.00
_cell.angle_beta   90.00
_cell.angle_gamma   90.00
#
_symmetry.space_group_name_H-M   'P 1'
#
loop_
_entity.id
_entity.type
_entity.pdbx_description
1 polymer ?
#
loop_
_entity_poly.entity_id
_entity_poly.type
_entity_poly.pdbx_seq_one_letter_code
_entity_poly.pdbx_strand_id
1 'polypeptide(L)'
;MNSEPTGSSTVKGTRGFELDAHLAFTGTLTPEQARHALRGWTGRIDLYGGETVRSARVTGPLDADATRALLRAGLEGGTLRYAEVGLRGFLRSADGVTDWVPWRRNVVLARTDVDGVQFESGVRYVLE
;
A
#
# COMPACT_ATOMS: atom_id res chain seq x y z
N MET A 1 -46.90 -26.32 -15.07
CA MET A 1 -46.03 -25.87 -13.96
C MET A 1 -44.60 -26.09 -14.42
N ASN A 2 -43.95 -25.06 -14.96
CA ASN A 2 -42.55 -25.12 -15.40
C ASN A 2 -41.75 -24.29 -14.40
N SER A 3 -40.99 -24.95 -13.52
CA SER A 3 -40.06 -24.28 -12.62
C SER A 3 -38.78 -23.95 -13.39
N GLU A 4 -38.47 -22.66 -13.49
CA GLU A 4 -37.22 -22.15 -14.05
C GLU A 4 -36.02 -22.55 -13.16
N PRO A 5 -34.82 -22.76 -13.74
CA PRO A 5 -33.63 -23.06 -12.95
C PRO A 5 -33.20 -21.83 -12.15
N THR A 6 -33.12 -21.99 -10.82
CA THR A 6 -32.57 -21.01 -9.89
C THR A 6 -31.12 -20.70 -10.26
N GLY A 7 -30.90 -19.59 -10.93
CA GLY A 7 -29.57 -19.09 -11.23
C GLY A 7 -28.79 -18.88 -9.94
N SER A 8 -27.71 -19.64 -9.76
CA SER A 8 -26.68 -19.35 -8.76
C SER A 8 -26.05 -18.01 -9.12
N SER A 9 -26.56 -16.93 -8.52
CA SER A 9 -25.92 -15.61 -8.60
C SER A 9 -24.62 -15.68 -7.79
N THR A 10 -23.55 -16.14 -8.42
CA THR A 10 -22.21 -16.00 -7.84
C THR A 10 -21.88 -14.51 -7.82
N VAL A 11 -21.87 -13.90 -6.64
CA VAL A 11 -21.41 -12.52 -6.46
C VAL A 11 -19.97 -12.47 -6.96
N LYS A 12 -19.75 -11.80 -8.09
CA LYS A 12 -18.44 -11.72 -8.73
C LYS A 12 -17.55 -10.81 -7.89
N GLY A 13 -16.36 -11.29 -7.53
CA GLY A 13 -15.38 -10.50 -6.78
C GLY A 13 -15.05 -9.17 -7.46
N THR A 14 -14.71 -8.16 -6.67
CA THR A 14 -14.39 -6.81 -7.13
C THR A 14 -12.93 -6.74 -7.54
N ARG A 15 -12.65 -6.17 -8.71
CA ARG A 15 -11.28 -5.87 -9.16
C ARG A 15 -11.03 -4.37 -9.07
N GLY A 16 -9.80 -3.99 -8.77
CA GLY A 16 -9.43 -2.59 -8.68
C GLY A 16 -7.95 -2.37 -8.52
N PHE A 17 -7.59 -1.12 -8.25
CA PHE A 17 -6.26 -0.70 -7.85
C PHE A 17 -6.39 0.10 -6.57
N GLU A 18 -5.47 -0.10 -5.64
CA GLU A 18 -5.38 0.71 -4.44
C GLU A 18 -3.90 0.97 -4.11
N LEU A 19 -3.65 1.97 -3.26
CA LEU A 19 -2.31 2.23 -2.77
C LEU A 19 -1.80 0.96 -2.08
N ASP A 20 -0.57 0.58 -2.41
CA ASP A 20 0.21 -0.42 -1.69
C ASP A 20 1.59 0.18 -1.45
N ALA A 21 1.89 0.49 -0.19
CA ALA A 21 3.15 1.09 0.23
C ALA A 21 3.84 0.21 1.29
N HIS A 22 5.10 -0.12 1.07
CA HIS A 22 5.96 -0.76 2.07
C HIS A 22 7.00 0.27 2.54
N LEU A 23 6.93 0.62 3.81
CA LEU A 23 7.72 1.69 4.43
C LEU A 23 8.73 1.06 5.38
N ALA A 24 10.02 1.21 5.11
CA ALA A 24 11.08 0.71 5.99
C ALA A 24 11.60 1.84 6.89
N PHE A 25 11.59 1.64 8.19
CA PHE A 25 12.09 2.63 9.15
C PHE A 25 13.62 2.63 9.20
N THR A 26 14.22 3.78 9.49
CA THR A 26 15.68 3.92 9.65
C THR A 26 16.24 3.10 10.81
N GLY A 27 15.45 2.94 11.88
CA GLY A 27 15.77 2.11 13.03
C GLY A 27 14.59 1.22 13.42
N THR A 28 14.79 0.41 14.45
CA THR A 28 13.70 -0.35 15.09
C THR A 28 12.86 0.58 15.95
N LEU A 29 11.55 0.54 15.78
CA LEU A 29 10.58 1.30 16.57
C LEU A 29 9.76 0.36 17.46
N THR A 30 9.18 0.86 18.55
CA THR A 30 8.07 0.15 19.20
C THR A 30 6.80 0.23 18.33
N PRO A 31 5.80 -0.64 18.52
CA PRO A 31 4.53 -0.54 17.81
C PRO A 31 3.84 0.83 17.96
N GLU A 32 3.91 1.45 19.12
CA GLU A 32 3.34 2.78 19.38
C GLU A 32 4.08 3.87 18.59
N GLN A 33 5.42 3.82 18.60
CA GLN A 33 6.25 4.76 17.83
C GLN A 33 6.01 4.61 16.32
N ALA A 34 5.90 3.38 15.82
CA ALA A 34 5.59 3.13 14.41
C ALA A 34 4.21 3.69 14.02
N ARG A 35 3.17 3.49 14.85
CA ARG A 35 1.85 4.10 14.61
C ARG A 35 1.90 5.63 14.65
N HIS A 36 2.65 6.20 15.58
CA HIS A 36 2.80 7.65 15.68
C HIS A 36 3.51 8.24 14.45
N ALA A 37 4.54 7.56 13.95
CA ALA A 37 5.23 7.92 12.71
C ALA A 37 4.32 7.86 11.48
N LEU A 38 3.34 6.94 11.48
CA LEU A 38 2.41 6.73 10.38
C LEU A 38 1.05 7.43 10.54
N ARG A 39 0.87 8.30 11.54
CA ARG A 39 -0.43 8.92 11.86
C ARG A 39 -1.11 9.69 10.70
N GLY A 40 -0.34 10.16 9.73
CA GLY A 40 -0.86 10.89 8.58
C GLY A 40 -1.38 9.99 7.46
N TRP A 41 -1.08 8.68 7.50
CA TRP A 41 -1.52 7.72 6.49
C TRP A 41 -2.97 7.29 6.76
N THR A 42 -3.82 7.36 5.74
CA THR A 42 -5.28 7.14 5.85
C THR A 42 -5.73 5.74 5.39
N GLY A 43 -4.79 4.80 5.22
CA GLY A 43 -5.05 3.41 4.84
C GLY A 43 -5.00 2.43 6.01
N ARG A 44 -5.23 1.14 5.71
CA ARG A 44 -4.93 0.05 6.63
C ARG A 44 -3.41 -0.02 6.82
N ILE A 45 -2.97 -0.06 8.07
CA ILE A 45 -1.56 -0.16 8.45
C ILE A 45 -1.32 -1.54 9.06
N ASP A 46 -0.48 -2.34 8.40
CA ASP A 46 0.01 -3.61 8.90
C ASP A 46 1.48 -3.42 9.33
N LEU A 47 1.77 -3.58 10.62
CA LEU A 47 3.13 -3.47 11.14
C LEU A 47 3.85 -4.81 11.02
N TYR A 48 5.08 -4.81 10.51
CA TYR A 48 5.91 -6.01 10.43
C TYR A 48 6.94 -6.04 11.56
N GLY A 49 6.69 -6.93 12.51
CA GLY A 49 7.48 -7.09 13.71
C GLY A 49 6.65 -7.62 14.89
N GLY A 50 7.25 -7.63 16.07
CA GLY A 50 6.60 -7.96 17.34
C GLY A 50 6.84 -6.84 18.33
N GLU A 51 7.72 -7.08 19.32
CA GLU A 51 8.18 -6.05 20.28
C GLU A 51 8.90 -4.88 19.59
N THR A 52 9.55 -5.14 18.46
CA THR A 52 10.16 -4.13 17.60
C THR A 52 9.63 -4.25 16.18
N VAL A 53 9.43 -3.09 15.55
CA VAL A 53 8.90 -2.92 14.20
C VAL A 53 9.97 -2.31 13.33
N ARG A 54 10.23 -2.93 12.17
CA ARG A 54 11.23 -2.45 11.19
C ARG A 54 10.60 -1.86 9.94
N SER A 55 9.37 -2.26 9.64
CA SER A 55 8.65 -1.75 8.50
C SER A 55 7.15 -1.86 8.70
N ALA A 56 6.40 -1.17 7.86
CA ALA A 56 4.95 -1.24 7.83
C ALA A 56 4.47 -1.29 6.38
N ARG A 57 3.34 -1.95 6.16
CA ARG A 57 2.60 -1.88 4.91
C ARG A 57 1.38 -1.00 5.09
N VAL A 58 1.15 -0.11 4.14
CA VAL A 58 -0.04 0.73 4.08
C VAL A 58 -0.81 0.39 2.81
N THR A 59 -2.07 -0.02 2.96
CA THR A 59 -2.95 -0.32 1.83
C THR A 59 -4.27 0.42 1.93
N GLY A 60 -4.79 0.94 0.82
CA GLY A 60 -6.11 1.57 0.81
C GLY A 60 -6.29 2.63 -0.28
N PRO A 61 -7.30 3.51 -0.15
CA PRO A 61 -7.54 4.55 -1.14
C PRO A 61 -6.31 5.45 -1.31
N LEU A 62 -6.03 5.84 -2.55
CA LEU A 62 -4.93 6.74 -2.87
C LEU A 62 -5.41 8.20 -2.83
N ASP A 63 -4.73 9.00 -2.04
CA ASP A 63 -4.58 10.44 -2.26
C ASP A 63 -3.13 10.69 -2.68
N ALA A 64 -2.92 11.02 -3.96
CA ALA A 64 -1.58 11.10 -4.53
C ALA A 64 -0.73 12.20 -3.87
N ASP A 65 -1.32 13.36 -3.63
CA ASP A 65 -0.59 14.51 -3.10
C ASP A 65 -0.30 14.34 -1.61
N ALA A 66 -1.29 13.83 -0.84
CA ALA A 66 -1.06 13.49 0.55
C ALA A 66 0.00 12.38 0.70
N THR A 67 -0.04 11.35 -0.17
CA THR A 67 0.95 10.26 -0.15
C THR A 67 2.36 10.78 -0.47
N ARG A 68 2.52 11.64 -1.49
CA ARG A 68 3.81 12.28 -1.78
C ARG A 68 4.30 13.14 -0.62
N ALA A 69 3.43 13.93 0.01
CA ALA A 69 3.80 14.75 1.15
C ALA A 69 4.30 13.89 2.33
N LEU A 70 3.62 12.77 2.62
CA LEU A 70 4.02 11.83 3.67
C LEU A 70 5.33 11.09 3.36
N LEU A 71 5.52 10.66 2.12
CA LEU A 71 6.78 10.06 1.66
C LEU A 71 7.93 11.03 1.83
N ARG A 72 7.76 12.27 1.37
CA ARG A 72 8.76 13.33 1.51
C ARG A 72 9.12 13.57 2.97
N ALA A 73 8.12 13.80 3.82
CA ALA A 73 8.34 14.02 5.24
C ALA A 73 9.05 12.84 5.91
N GLY A 74 8.69 11.59 5.58
CA GLY A 74 9.30 10.39 6.13
C GLY A 74 10.75 10.18 5.71
N LEU A 75 11.04 10.35 4.41
CA LEU A 75 12.36 10.09 3.82
C LEU A 75 13.35 11.23 4.12
N GLU A 76 12.95 12.48 3.94
CA GLU A 76 13.80 13.65 4.23
C GLU A 76 13.98 13.85 5.75
N GLY A 77 12.93 13.61 6.54
CA GLY A 77 12.98 13.67 8.00
C GLY A 77 13.73 12.52 8.65
N GLY A 78 14.24 11.56 7.87
CA GLY A 78 15.06 10.44 8.36
C GLY A 78 14.29 9.37 9.12
N THR A 79 12.96 9.42 9.15
CA THR A 79 12.13 8.38 9.77
C THR A 79 12.14 7.10 8.93
N LEU A 80 12.13 7.25 7.61
CA LEU A 80 12.17 6.17 6.63
C LEU A 80 13.56 6.03 6.02
N ARG A 81 14.04 4.79 5.93
CA ARG A 81 15.25 4.44 5.20
C ARG A 81 15.01 4.44 3.71
N TYR A 82 13.97 3.72 3.29
CA TYR A 82 13.50 3.59 1.90
C TYR A 82 11.99 3.32 1.90
N ALA A 83 11.35 3.51 0.75
CA ALA A 83 9.94 3.20 0.56
C ALA A 83 9.69 2.52 -0.79
N GLU A 84 8.85 1.49 -0.79
CA GLU A 84 8.21 0.99 -2.02
C GLU A 84 6.76 1.48 -2.04
N VAL A 85 6.30 2.02 -3.15
CA VAL A 85 4.95 2.61 -3.24
C VAL A 85 4.37 2.44 -4.64
N GLY A 86 3.07 2.17 -4.75
CA GLY A 86 2.40 2.15 -6.06
C GLY A 86 0.91 1.89 -5.98
N LEU A 87 0.24 1.96 -7.13
CA LEU A 87 -1.14 1.47 -7.28
C LEU A 87 -1.10 0.00 -7.66
N ARG A 88 -1.36 -0.89 -6.70
CA ARG A 88 -1.35 -2.34 -6.95
C ARG A 88 -2.73 -2.84 -7.33
N GLY A 89 -2.78 -3.67 -8.36
CA GLY A 89 -4.01 -4.35 -8.75
C GLY A 89 -4.40 -5.37 -7.68
N PHE A 90 -5.70 -5.50 -7.43
CA PHE A 90 -6.24 -6.52 -6.54
C PHE A 90 -7.49 -7.19 -7.12
N LEU A 91 -7.75 -8.39 -6.63
CA LEU A 91 -9.02 -9.11 -6.76
C LEU A 91 -9.55 -9.37 -5.34
N ARG A 92 -10.68 -8.76 -4.98
CA ARG A 92 -11.33 -8.94 -3.68
C ARG A 92 -12.48 -9.92 -3.83
N SER A 93 -12.40 -11.05 -3.13
CA SER A 93 -13.48 -12.05 -3.09
C SER A 93 -14.73 -11.48 -2.40
N ALA A 94 -15.87 -12.14 -2.59
CA ALA A 94 -17.10 -11.79 -1.87
C ALA A 94 -16.94 -11.89 -0.34
N ASP A 95 -16.06 -12.78 0.13
CA ASP A 95 -15.75 -12.97 1.55
C ASP A 95 -14.69 -11.98 2.08
N GLY A 96 -14.29 -10.99 1.27
CA GLY A 96 -13.37 -9.93 1.66
C GLY A 96 -11.88 -10.29 1.59
N VAL A 97 -11.53 -11.50 1.15
CA VAL A 97 -10.13 -11.90 0.90
C VAL A 97 -9.60 -11.10 -0.28
N THR A 98 -8.44 -10.47 -0.13
CA THR A 98 -7.81 -9.67 -1.18
C THR A 98 -6.60 -10.39 -1.75
N ASP A 99 -6.72 -10.82 -3.00
CA ASP A 99 -5.61 -11.37 -3.78
C ASP A 99 -4.91 -10.25 -4.54
N TRP A 100 -3.63 -10.05 -4.24
CA TRP A 100 -2.84 -9.00 -4.86
C TRP A 100 -2.23 -9.47 -6.18
N VAL A 101 -2.45 -8.69 -7.24
CA VAL A 101 -1.88 -8.95 -8.56
C VAL A 101 -0.37 -8.64 -8.54
N PRO A 102 0.46 -9.38 -9.29
CA PRO A 102 1.86 -9.03 -9.48
C PRO A 102 2.05 -7.63 -10.05
N TRP A 103 3.15 -6.98 -9.66
CA TRP A 103 3.56 -5.71 -10.27
C TRP A 103 3.92 -5.92 -11.75
N ARG A 104 3.54 -4.96 -12.59
CA ARG A 104 3.85 -4.96 -14.02
C ARG A 104 5.29 -4.52 -14.29
N ARG A 105 5.77 -3.54 -13.51
CA ARG A 105 7.15 -3.03 -13.58
C ARG A 105 7.55 -2.37 -12.27
N ASN A 106 8.86 -2.21 -12.07
CA ASN A 106 9.44 -1.40 -11.01
C ASN A 106 10.15 -0.19 -11.60
N VAL A 107 10.09 0.95 -10.91
CA VAL A 107 10.86 2.15 -11.22
C VAL A 107 11.65 2.49 -9.96
N VAL A 108 12.98 2.60 -10.09
CA VAL A 108 13.84 3.01 -8.99
C VAL A 108 14.09 4.51 -9.11
N LEU A 109 13.86 5.23 -8.03
CA LEU A 109 14.04 6.67 -7.91
C LEU A 109 14.99 6.96 -6.76
N ALA A 110 15.73 8.05 -6.87
CA ALA A 110 16.49 8.54 -5.74
C ALA A 110 15.52 8.85 -4.59
N ARG A 111 15.95 8.60 -3.35
CA ARG A 111 15.14 8.88 -2.16
C ARG A 111 14.57 10.30 -2.06
N THR A 112 15.22 11.29 -2.68
CA THR A 112 14.77 12.69 -2.72
C THR A 112 13.80 12.99 -3.87
N ASP A 113 13.68 12.11 -4.86
CA ASP A 113 12.86 12.29 -6.05
C ASP A 113 11.43 11.74 -5.85
N VAL A 114 10.73 12.28 -4.86
CA VAL A 114 9.35 11.86 -4.54
C VAL A 114 8.37 12.30 -5.63
N ASP A 115 8.65 13.39 -6.35
CA ASP A 115 7.80 13.88 -7.44
C ASP A 115 7.83 12.95 -8.67
N GLY A 116 8.85 12.12 -8.81
CA GLY A 116 8.90 11.03 -9.79
C GLY A 116 7.84 9.92 -9.56
N VAL A 117 7.18 9.87 -8.41
CA VAL A 117 6.12 8.87 -8.13
C VAL A 117 4.82 9.27 -8.85
N GLN A 118 4.55 8.64 -9.99
CA GLN A 118 3.38 8.94 -10.83
C GLN A 118 2.13 8.11 -10.49
N PHE A 119 2.23 7.11 -9.60
CA PHE A 119 1.12 6.21 -9.23
C PHE A 119 0.44 5.50 -10.42
N GLU A 120 1.18 5.19 -11.47
CA GLU A 120 0.67 4.39 -12.59
C GLU A 120 0.19 2.99 -12.14
N SER A 121 -0.92 2.53 -12.70
CA SER A 121 -1.53 1.24 -12.35
C SER A 121 -0.60 0.06 -12.61
N GLY A 122 -0.31 -0.70 -11.55
CA GLY A 122 0.59 -1.86 -11.57
C GLY A 122 2.07 -1.50 -11.60
N VAL A 123 2.44 -0.24 -11.36
CA VAL A 123 3.84 0.20 -11.25
C VAL A 123 4.20 0.37 -9.78
N ARG A 124 5.32 -0.24 -9.38
CA ARG A 124 5.95 -0.02 -8.07
C ARG A 124 7.11 0.94 -8.22
N TYR A 125 7.11 2.00 -7.43
CA TYR A 125 8.22 2.94 -7.29
C TYR A 125 9.02 2.58 -6.05
N VAL A 126 10.34 2.48 -6.19
CA VAL A 126 11.28 2.20 -5.09
C VAL A 126 12.12 3.44 -4.87
N LEU A 127 11.98 4.07 -3.71
CA LEU A 127 12.69 5.28 -3.29
C LEU A 127 13.82 4.86 -2.34
N GLU A 128 15.04 4.79 -2.84
CA GLU A 128 16.25 4.36 -2.09
C GLU A 128 17.47 5.27 -2.30
#